data_AF-A0A1I6IUW9-F1
#
_entry.id   AF-A0A1I6IUW9-F1
#
_cell.length_a   1.000
_cell.length_b   1.000
_cell.length_c   1.000
_cell.angle_alpha   90.00
_cell.angle_beta   90.00
_cell.angle_gamma   90.00
#
_symmetry.space_group_name_H-M   'P 1'
#
loop_
_entity.id
_entity.type
_entity.pdbx_description
1 polymer ?
#
loop_
_entity_poly.entity_id
_entity_poly.type
_entity_poly.pdbx_seq_one_letter_code
_entity_poly.pdbx_strand_id
1 'polypeptide(L)'
;MTGIEVVLSVLGGIVLLSIAVVVTFVLVVRAVVRRVRRERVASGAALRARARVSRGPQREVLALRVRLDESLRSGAAAIELVSTSRGELPRLFGRIRDEGAVLDLQLRLLESERDQAVLARERAAARERVDQVEQLVRHVRSAVASGLSGTTDDSLAALRSEVDREVAALRAGIDELQALNRRDGGRAAAAFRPQTTTSTVRDEGNRP
;
A
#
# COMPACT_ATOMS: atom_id res chain seq x y z
N MET A 1 -49.17 32.35 -21.05
CA MET A 1 -48.13 31.31 -20.88
C MET A 1 -47.67 30.91 -22.26
N THR A 2 -46.40 31.17 -22.56
CA THR A 2 -45.84 30.88 -23.89
C THR A 2 -45.55 29.38 -24.00
N GLY A 3 -45.67 28.79 -25.19
CA GLY A 3 -45.48 27.33 -25.36
C GLY A 3 -44.12 26.80 -24.85
N ILE A 4 -43.12 27.68 -24.77
CA ILE A 4 -41.78 27.38 -24.25
C ILE A 4 -41.80 27.15 -22.73
N GLU A 5 -42.59 27.91 -21.97
CA GLU A 5 -42.72 27.74 -20.51
C GLU A 5 -43.33 26.38 -20.15
N VAL A 6 -44.28 25.91 -20.96
CA VAL A 6 -44.92 24.59 -20.78
C VAL A 6 -43.92 23.48 -21.06
N VAL A 7 -43.13 23.58 -22.14
CA VAL A 7 -42.12 22.58 -22.51
C VAL A 7 -41.00 22.50 -21.45
N LEU A 8 -40.53 23.63 -20.93
CA LEU A 8 -39.51 23.65 -19.88
C LEU A 8 -40.03 23.09 -18.55
N SER A 9 -41.29 23.36 -18.20
CA SER A 9 -41.91 22.83 -16.98
C SER A 9 -42.08 21.31 -17.04
N VAL A 10 -42.50 20.78 -18.20
CA VAL A 10 -42.63 19.33 -18.42
C VAL A 10 -41.26 18.65 -18.42
N LEU A 11 -40.27 19.21 -19.11
CA LEU A 11 -38.93 18.64 -19.15
C LEU A 11 -38.24 18.68 -17.79
N GLY A 12 -38.38 19.79 -17.06
CA GLY A 12 -37.90 19.94 -15.68
C GLY A 12 -38.54 18.92 -14.75
N GLY A 13 -39.85 18.69 -14.87
CA GLY A 13 -40.58 17.68 -14.09
C GLY A 13 -40.05 16.26 -14.33
N ILE A 14 -39.76 15.89 -15.58
CA ILE A 14 -39.23 14.57 -15.96
C ILE A 14 -37.81 14.36 -15.41
N VAL A 15 -36.95 15.37 -15.52
CA VAL A 15 -35.58 15.29 -14.99
C VAL A 15 -35.61 15.17 -13.47
N LEU A 16 -36.44 15.97 -12.79
CA LEU A 16 -36.55 15.95 -11.33
C LEU A 16 -37.11 14.62 -10.81
N LEU A 17 -38.13 14.08 -11.50
CA LEU A 17 -38.67 12.75 -11.21
C LEU A 17 -37.62 11.66 -11.39
N SER A 18 -36.82 11.74 -12.45
CA SER A 18 -35.75 10.77 -12.74
C SER A 18 -34.69 10.79 -11.64
N ILE A 19 -34.27 11.97 -11.17
CA ILE A 19 -33.32 12.11 -10.07
C ILE A 19 -33.91 11.55 -8.76
N ALA A 20 -35.18 11.86 -8.47
CA ALA A 20 -35.85 11.37 -7.27
C ALA A 20 -35.94 9.83 -7.23
N VAL A 21 -36.25 9.20 -8.36
CA VAL A 21 -36.27 7.74 -8.49
C VAL A 21 -34.87 7.16 -8.26
N VAL A 22 -33.83 7.74 -8.85
CA VAL A 22 -32.44 7.29 -8.67
C VAL A 22 -31.99 7.41 -7.21
N VAL A 23 -32.26 8.54 -6.54
CA VAL A 23 -31.89 8.76 -5.13
C VAL A 23 -32.61 7.77 -4.21
N THR A 24 -33.92 7.60 -4.41
CA THR A 24 -34.74 6.67 -3.61
C THR A 24 -34.27 5.22 -3.81
N PHE A 25 -33.97 4.85 -5.05
CA PHE A 25 -33.43 3.55 -5.39
C PHE A 25 -32.06 3.31 -4.73
N VAL A 26 -31.15 4.28 -4.79
CA VAL A 26 -29.82 4.19 -4.14
C VAL A 26 -29.96 4.01 -2.62
N LEU A 27 -30.90 4.70 -1.96
CA LEU A 27 -31.13 4.55 -0.52
C LEU A 27 -31.68 3.18 -0.15
N VAL A 28 -32.68 2.69 -0.91
CA VAL A 28 -33.25 1.35 -0.71
C VAL A 28 -32.19 0.28 -0.93
N VAL A 29 -31.39 0.42 -1.98
CA VAL A 29 -30.29 -0.49 -2.29
C VAL A 29 -29.23 -0.46 -1.18
N ARG A 30 -28.85 0.70 -0.67
CA ARG A 30 -27.90 0.85 0.45
C ARG A 30 -28.38 0.15 1.72
N ALA A 31 -29.69 0.18 2.00
CA ALA A 31 -30.30 -0.51 3.13
C ALA A 31 -30.31 -2.05 2.93
N VAL A 32 -30.63 -2.51 1.72
CA VAL A 32 -30.61 -3.94 1.36
C VAL A 32 -29.19 -4.50 1.40
N VAL A 33 -28.19 -3.74 0.93
CA VAL A 33 -26.77 -4.14 0.95
C VAL A 33 -26.24 -4.30 2.37
N ARG A 34 -26.58 -3.39 3.27
CA ARG A 34 -26.23 -3.53 4.69
C ARG A 34 -26.78 -4.83 5.29
N ARG A 35 -27.98 -5.25 4.86
CA ARG A 35 -28.63 -6.48 5.34
C ARG A 35 -28.05 -7.73 4.69
N VAL A 36 -27.70 -7.67 3.40
CA VAL A 36 -27.16 -8.81 2.63
C VAL A 36 -25.69 -9.10 2.94
N ARG A 37 -24.89 -8.10 3.34
CA ARG A 37 -23.49 -8.31 3.78
C ARG A 37 -23.35 -9.20 5.02
N ARG A 38 -24.44 -9.48 5.76
CA ARG A 38 -24.40 -10.33 6.95
C ARG A 38 -24.45 -11.84 6.66
N GLU A 39 -24.72 -12.27 5.41
CA GLU A 39 -25.05 -13.68 5.13
C GLU A 39 -24.29 -14.40 4.00
N ARG A 40 -23.33 -13.79 3.27
CA ARG A 40 -22.78 -14.44 2.05
C ARG A 40 -21.26 -14.64 2.01
N VAL A 41 -20.77 -15.58 2.82
CA VAL A 41 -19.47 -16.27 2.63
C VAL A 41 -19.61 -17.50 1.71
N ALA A 42 -20.83 -17.94 1.37
CA ALA A 42 -21.05 -19.06 0.46
C ALA A 42 -21.43 -18.62 -0.97
N SER A 43 -21.00 -19.42 -1.96
CA SER A 43 -21.46 -19.44 -3.37
C SER A 43 -20.50 -18.94 -4.47
N GLY A 44 -19.19 -19.02 -4.27
CA GLY A 44 -18.21 -18.90 -5.38
C GLY A 44 -18.29 -20.02 -6.43
N ALA A 45 -18.87 -21.18 -6.09
CA ALA A 45 -19.05 -22.31 -7.01
C ALA A 45 -20.33 -22.19 -7.86
N ALA A 46 -21.41 -21.65 -7.30
CA ALA A 46 -22.69 -21.51 -7.99
C ALA A 46 -22.66 -20.44 -9.11
N LEU A 47 -21.88 -19.36 -8.94
CA LEU A 47 -21.69 -18.36 -9.99
C LEU A 47 -20.93 -18.91 -11.21
N ARG A 48 -19.92 -19.78 -11.01
CA ARG A 48 -19.14 -20.37 -12.11
C ARG A 48 -19.94 -21.35 -12.95
N ALA A 49 -20.88 -22.08 -12.34
CA ALA A 49 -21.79 -22.97 -13.05
C ALA A 49 -22.78 -22.17 -13.92
N ARG A 50 -23.27 -21.02 -13.44
CA ARG A 50 -24.24 -20.18 -14.17
C ARG A 50 -23.60 -19.40 -15.32
N ALA A 51 -22.33 -19.00 -15.17
CA ALA A 51 -21.56 -18.29 -16.20
C ALA A 51 -21.25 -19.14 -17.44
N ARG A 52 -21.20 -20.48 -17.33
CA ARG A 52 -20.97 -21.36 -18.48
C ARG A 52 -22.21 -21.58 -19.35
N VAL A 53 -23.40 -21.22 -18.85
CA VAL A 53 -24.68 -21.46 -19.52
C VAL A 53 -25.24 -20.18 -20.19
N SER A 54 -24.73 -19.00 -19.83
CA SER A 54 -25.17 -17.72 -20.42
C SER A 54 -24.47 -17.44 -21.76
N ARG A 55 -25.26 -17.29 -22.84
CA ARG A 55 -24.82 -16.85 -24.17
C ARG A 55 -25.14 -15.36 -24.37
N GLY A 56 -24.23 -14.61 -24.99
CA GLY A 56 -24.48 -13.23 -25.47
C GLY A 56 -23.95 -12.10 -24.56
N PRO A 57 -24.41 -10.85 -24.74
CA PRO A 57 -23.88 -9.63 -24.09
C PRO A 57 -23.93 -9.63 -22.55
N GLN A 58 -24.66 -10.56 -21.94
CA GLN A 58 -24.63 -10.84 -20.50
C GLN A 58 -23.27 -11.37 -20.02
N ARG A 59 -22.52 -12.10 -20.86
CA ARG A 59 -21.15 -12.57 -20.56
C ARG A 59 -20.21 -11.41 -20.26
N GLU A 60 -20.38 -10.30 -20.97
CA GLU A 60 -19.50 -9.16 -20.84
C GLU A 60 -19.82 -8.32 -19.60
N VAL A 61 -21.08 -8.29 -19.15
CA VAL A 61 -21.45 -7.74 -17.83
C VAL A 61 -20.87 -8.61 -16.71
N LEU A 62 -20.96 -9.94 -16.82
CA LEU A 62 -20.32 -10.86 -15.87
C LEU A 62 -18.80 -10.67 -15.82
N ALA A 63 -18.15 -10.42 -16.97
CA ALA A 63 -16.72 -10.13 -17.02
C ALA A 63 -16.38 -8.82 -16.27
N LEU A 64 -17.19 -7.77 -16.42
CA LEU A 64 -17.02 -6.52 -15.67
C LEU A 64 -17.14 -6.75 -14.15
N ARG A 65 -18.09 -7.60 -13.72
CA ARG A 65 -18.26 -7.95 -12.30
C ARG A 65 -17.04 -8.67 -11.73
N VAL A 66 -16.47 -9.62 -12.48
CA VAL A 66 -15.23 -10.32 -12.08
C VAL A 66 -14.07 -9.34 -11.96
N ARG A 67 -13.89 -8.45 -12.94
CA ARG A 67 -12.83 -7.43 -12.94
C ARG A 67 -12.90 -6.52 -11.71
N LEU A 68 -14.11 -6.03 -11.42
CA LEU A 68 -14.37 -5.19 -10.26
C LEU A 68 -14.06 -5.90 -8.94
N ASP A 69 -14.53 -7.14 -8.78
CA ASP A 69 -14.27 -7.96 -7.59
C ASP A 69 -12.79 -8.27 -7.39
N GLU A 70 -12.07 -8.63 -8.46
CA GLU A 70 -10.63 -8.87 -8.42
C GLU A 70 -9.85 -7.61 -8.07
N SER A 71 -10.21 -6.47 -8.68
CA SER A 71 -9.62 -5.17 -8.36
C SER A 71 -9.79 -4.83 -6.88
N LEU A 72 -11.02 -4.85 -6.37
CA LEU A 72 -11.29 -4.54 -4.96
C LEU A 72 -10.60 -5.52 -4.00
N ARG A 73 -10.53 -6.81 -4.34
CA ARG A 73 -9.77 -7.79 -3.55
C ARG A 73 -8.27 -7.46 -3.53
N SER A 74 -7.69 -7.09 -4.67
CA SER A 74 -6.29 -6.69 -4.76
C SER A 74 -5.98 -5.42 -3.96
N GLY A 75 -6.89 -4.45 -3.95
CA GLY A 75 -6.77 -3.24 -3.12
C GLY A 75 -6.88 -3.55 -1.64
N ALA A 76 -7.79 -4.45 -1.24
CA ALA A 76 -7.95 -4.85 0.15
C ALA A 76 -6.69 -5.54 0.70
N ALA A 77 -6.08 -6.43 -0.09
CA ALA A 77 -4.83 -7.07 0.27
C ALA A 77 -3.68 -6.06 0.45
N ALA A 78 -3.62 -5.01 -0.38
CA ALA A 78 -2.62 -3.95 -0.20
C ALA A 78 -2.86 -3.14 1.08
N ILE A 79 -4.11 -2.79 1.40
CA ILE A 79 -4.43 -2.06 2.63
C ILE A 79 -4.17 -2.89 3.88
N GLU A 80 -4.32 -4.22 3.81
CA GLU A 80 -4.02 -5.12 4.93
C GLU A 80 -2.56 -5.00 5.39
N LEU A 81 -1.62 -4.82 4.45
CA LEU A 81 -0.19 -4.61 4.73
C LEU A 81 0.11 -3.33 5.53
N VAL A 82 -0.77 -2.33 5.45
CA VAL A 82 -0.61 -1.04 6.13
C VAL A 82 -1.73 -0.79 7.14
N SER A 83 -2.43 -1.84 7.56
CA SER A 83 -3.63 -1.75 8.41
C SER A 83 -3.36 -1.15 9.80
N THR A 84 -2.13 -1.26 10.29
CA THR A 84 -1.66 -0.66 11.55
C THR A 84 -1.18 0.78 11.39
N SER A 85 -1.07 1.27 10.14
CA SER A 85 -0.64 2.63 9.85
C SER A 85 -1.74 3.64 10.18
N ARG A 86 -1.36 4.76 10.81
CA ARG A 86 -2.28 5.84 11.22
C ARG A 86 -2.74 6.73 10.05
N GLY A 87 -2.62 6.26 8.82
CA GLY A 87 -2.91 7.03 7.60
C GLY A 87 -4.39 7.05 7.20
N GLU A 88 -4.73 7.97 6.28
CA GLU A 88 -6.09 8.09 5.69
C GLU A 88 -6.37 7.06 4.58
N LEU A 89 -5.33 6.35 4.10
CA LEU A 89 -5.41 5.35 3.03
C LEU A 89 -6.49 4.27 3.27
N PRO A 90 -6.56 3.62 4.45
CA PRO A 90 -7.61 2.63 4.74
C PRO A 90 -9.03 3.22 4.71
N ARG A 91 -9.20 4.48 5.15
CA ARG A 91 -10.50 5.18 5.12
C ARG A 91 -10.93 5.50 3.70
N LEU A 92 -10.02 6.02 2.88
CA LEU A 92 -10.24 6.31 1.45
C LEU A 92 -10.59 5.02 0.68
N PHE A 93 -9.84 3.95 0.90
CA PHE A 93 -10.14 2.65 0.31
C PHE A 93 -11.48 2.09 0.78
N GLY A 94 -11.85 2.32 2.04
CA GLY A 94 -13.20 2.02 2.55
C GLY A 94 -14.30 2.66 1.72
N ARG A 95 -14.16 3.94 1.36
CA ARG A 95 -15.11 4.65 0.49
C ARG A 95 -15.11 4.09 -0.94
N ILE A 96 -13.95 3.77 -1.51
CA ILE A 96 -13.85 3.13 -2.84
C ILE A 96 -14.60 1.79 -2.85
N ARG A 97 -14.44 0.99 -1.80
CA ARG A 97 -15.13 -0.31 -1.67
C ARG A 97 -16.64 -0.15 -1.55
N ASP A 98 -17.11 0.87 -0.83
CA ASP A 98 -18.54 1.16 -0.72
C ASP A 98 -19.14 1.54 -2.09
N GLU A 99 -18.46 2.40 -2.86
CA GLU A 99 -18.89 2.74 -4.23
C GLU A 99 -18.79 1.54 -5.18
N GLY A 100 -17.74 0.72 -5.07
CA GLY A 100 -17.60 -0.52 -5.83
C GLY A 100 -18.72 -1.52 -5.54
N ALA A 101 -19.21 -1.59 -4.30
CA ALA A 101 -20.36 -2.43 -3.97
C ALA A 101 -21.66 -1.93 -4.61
N VAL A 102 -21.86 -0.61 -4.70
CA VAL A 102 -23.00 -0.02 -5.44
C VAL A 102 -22.91 -0.36 -6.92
N LEU A 103 -21.71 -0.28 -7.51
CA LEU A 103 -21.48 -0.63 -8.90
C LEU A 103 -21.72 -2.12 -9.20
N ASP A 104 -21.30 -3.05 -8.32
CA ASP A 104 -21.61 -4.49 -8.50
C ASP A 104 -23.12 -4.74 -8.53
N LEU A 105 -23.92 -4.00 -7.77
CA LEU A 105 -25.38 -4.14 -7.79
C LEU A 105 -25.99 -3.60 -9.07
N GLN A 106 -25.48 -2.47 -9.58
CA GLN A 106 -25.88 -1.96 -10.89
C GLN A 106 -25.58 -2.98 -11.97
N LEU A 107 -24.40 -3.60 -11.94
CA LEU A 107 -24.02 -4.67 -12.87
C LEU A 107 -24.90 -5.92 -12.70
N ARG A 108 -25.31 -6.29 -11.48
CA ARG A 108 -26.28 -7.38 -11.23
C ARG A 108 -27.66 -7.08 -11.81
N LEU A 109 -28.12 -5.84 -11.70
CA LEU A 109 -29.39 -5.43 -12.30
C LEU A 109 -29.29 -5.51 -13.83
N LEU A 110 -28.18 -5.01 -14.39
CA LEU A 110 -27.92 -5.05 -15.82
C LEU A 110 -27.78 -6.49 -16.36
N GLU A 111 -27.28 -7.43 -15.55
CA GLU A 111 -27.27 -8.86 -15.88
C GLU A 111 -28.68 -9.45 -16.07
N SER A 112 -29.67 -8.91 -15.35
CA SER A 112 -31.07 -9.34 -15.45
C SER A 112 -31.87 -8.68 -16.58
N GLU A 113 -31.29 -7.68 -17.24
CA GLU A 113 -31.89 -6.97 -18.37
C GLU A 113 -31.96 -7.88 -19.61
N ARG A 114 -33.11 -7.83 -20.30
CA ARG A 114 -33.41 -8.63 -21.50
C ARG A 114 -33.49 -7.79 -22.77
N ASP A 115 -33.71 -6.48 -22.65
CA ASP A 115 -33.66 -5.54 -23.79
C ASP A 115 -32.21 -5.29 -24.22
N GLN A 116 -31.88 -5.69 -25.44
CA GLN A 116 -30.53 -5.61 -26.01
C GLN A 116 -30.08 -4.16 -26.28
N ALA A 117 -31.01 -3.26 -26.59
CA ALA A 117 -30.70 -1.86 -26.88
C ALA A 117 -30.36 -1.09 -25.59
N VAL A 118 -31.14 -1.33 -24.53
CA VAL A 118 -30.87 -0.80 -23.18
C VAL A 118 -29.56 -1.36 -22.65
N LEU A 119 -29.35 -2.67 -22.79
CA LEU A 119 -28.13 -3.35 -22.35
C LEU A 119 -26.88 -2.77 -23.02
N ALA A 120 -26.90 -2.53 -24.34
CA ALA A 120 -25.75 -1.96 -25.06
C ALA A 120 -25.39 -0.55 -24.59
N ARG A 121 -26.41 0.30 -24.35
CA ARG A 121 -26.23 1.69 -23.91
C ARG A 121 -25.68 1.78 -22.48
N GLU A 122 -26.32 1.09 -21.54
CA GLU A 122 -25.95 1.14 -20.11
C GLU A 122 -24.61 0.46 -19.84
N ARG A 123 -24.26 -0.54 -20.64
CA ARG A 123 -23.01 -1.27 -20.49
C ARG A 123 -21.77 -0.42 -20.74
N ALA A 124 -21.80 0.50 -21.71
CA ALA A 124 -20.67 1.39 -21.97
C ALA A 124 -20.37 2.27 -20.76
N ALA A 125 -21.41 2.85 -20.15
CA ALA A 125 -21.28 3.64 -18.93
C ALA A 125 -20.81 2.78 -17.74
N ALA A 126 -21.32 1.56 -17.60
CA ALA A 126 -20.89 0.66 -16.53
C ALA A 126 -19.41 0.26 -16.68
N ARG A 127 -18.92 0.06 -17.90
CA ARG A 127 -17.51 -0.22 -18.19
C ARG A 127 -16.61 0.93 -17.75
N GLU A 128 -16.97 2.17 -18.11
CA GLU A 128 -16.20 3.35 -17.73
C GLU A 128 -16.10 3.50 -16.21
N ARG A 129 -17.20 3.24 -15.49
CA ARG A 129 -17.21 3.26 -14.02
C ARG A 129 -16.30 2.18 -13.41
N VAL A 130 -16.29 0.96 -13.98
CA VAL A 130 -15.37 -0.11 -13.54
C VAL A 130 -13.92 0.30 -13.80
N ASP A 131 -13.62 0.87 -14.97
CA ASP A 131 -12.29 1.35 -15.31
C ASP A 131 -11.81 2.45 -14.34
N GLN A 132 -12.68 3.37 -13.95
CA GLN A 132 -12.39 4.40 -12.94
C GLN A 132 -12.07 3.79 -11.56
N VAL A 133 -12.89 2.84 -11.08
CA VAL A 133 -12.61 2.15 -9.80
C VAL A 133 -11.27 1.44 -9.85
N GLU A 134 -10.94 0.78 -10.96
CA GLU A 134 -9.65 0.13 -11.12
C GLU A 134 -8.46 1.08 -11.09
N GLN A 135 -8.58 2.26 -11.71
CA GLN A 135 -7.55 3.29 -11.63
C GLN A 135 -7.37 3.77 -10.19
N LEU A 136 -8.45 4.01 -9.46
CA LEU A 136 -8.38 4.39 -8.04
C LEU A 136 -7.72 3.30 -7.19
N VAL A 137 -8.10 2.03 -7.38
CA VAL A 137 -7.47 0.90 -6.69
C VAL A 137 -5.98 0.80 -7.04
N ARG A 138 -5.62 0.99 -8.30
CA ARG A 138 -4.22 1.00 -8.74
C ARG A 138 -3.42 2.10 -8.05
N HIS A 139 -3.98 3.31 -7.94
CA HIS A 139 -3.36 4.41 -7.20
C HIS A 139 -3.18 4.10 -5.71
N VAL A 140 -4.18 3.47 -5.08
CA VAL A 140 -4.04 3.02 -3.69
C VAL A 140 -2.90 2.01 -3.56
N ARG A 141 -2.84 1.02 -4.46
CA ARG A 141 -1.77 0.00 -4.45
C ARG A 141 -0.39 0.61 -4.68
N SER A 142 -0.23 1.56 -5.60
CA SER A 142 1.05 2.25 -5.79
C SER A 142 1.41 3.10 -4.58
N ALA A 143 0.45 3.78 -3.95
CA ALA A 143 0.70 4.56 -2.75
C ALA A 143 1.16 3.68 -1.57
N VAL A 144 0.54 2.50 -1.39
CA VAL A 144 0.99 1.51 -0.40
C VAL A 144 2.41 1.03 -0.71
N ALA A 145 2.69 0.65 -1.96
CA ALA A 145 4.01 0.18 -2.36
C ALA A 145 5.09 1.25 -2.11
N SER A 146 4.85 2.49 -2.52
CA SER A 146 5.76 3.62 -2.26
C SER A 146 5.96 3.89 -0.76
N GLY A 147 4.89 3.78 0.05
CA GLY A 147 4.99 3.93 1.50
C GLY A 147 5.84 2.85 2.17
N LEU A 148 5.71 1.60 1.72
CA LEU A 148 6.50 0.47 2.22
C LEU A 148 7.98 0.58 1.81
N SER A 149 8.26 0.95 0.57
CA SER A 149 9.62 1.20 0.09
C SER A 149 10.30 2.31 0.89
N GLY A 150 9.66 3.48 1.04
CA GLY A 150 10.24 4.58 1.83
C GLY A 150 10.52 4.19 3.28
N THR A 151 9.58 3.48 3.94
CA THR A 151 9.79 2.99 5.32
C THR A 151 10.97 2.02 5.42
N THR A 152 11.16 1.17 4.40
CA THR A 152 12.26 0.19 4.34
C THR A 152 13.59 0.90 4.12
N ASP A 153 13.64 1.84 3.19
CA ASP A 153 14.83 2.62 2.88
C ASP A 153 15.30 3.44 4.09
N ASP A 154 14.37 4.10 4.80
CA ASP A 154 14.65 4.83 6.04
C ASP A 154 15.19 3.91 7.14
N SER A 155 14.59 2.72 7.30
CA SER A 155 15.03 1.73 8.30
C SER A 155 16.43 1.19 7.99
N LEU A 156 16.73 0.91 6.71
CA LEU A 156 18.05 0.46 6.27
C LEU A 156 19.10 1.56 6.41
N ALA A 157 18.76 2.81 6.13
CA ALA A 157 19.65 3.95 6.32
C ALA A 157 20.00 4.14 7.81
N ALA A 158 19.01 4.05 8.70
CA ALA A 158 19.22 4.11 10.14
C ALA A 158 20.12 2.97 10.64
N LEU A 159 19.82 1.73 10.22
CA LEU A 159 20.62 0.55 10.58
C LEU A 159 22.06 0.66 10.09
N ARG A 160 22.27 1.16 8.86
CA ARG A 160 23.61 1.41 8.34
C ARG A 160 24.36 2.43 9.18
N SER A 161 23.72 3.52 9.58
CA SER A 161 24.32 4.53 10.45
C SER A 161 24.69 3.97 11.84
N GLU A 162 23.89 3.06 12.38
CA GLU A 162 24.20 2.35 13.62
C GLU A 162 25.42 1.43 13.46
N VAL A 163 25.44 0.61 12.41
CA VAL A 163 26.59 -0.25 12.10
C VAL A 163 27.87 0.58 11.90
N ASP A 164 27.80 1.69 11.17
CA ASP A 164 28.96 2.56 10.96
C ASP A 164 29.50 3.14 12.28
N ARG A 165 28.60 3.49 13.23
CA ARG A 165 28.98 3.94 14.58
C ARG A 165 29.63 2.83 15.40
N GLU A 166 29.07 1.63 15.38
CA GLU A 166 29.63 0.47 16.10
C GLU A 166 31.00 0.05 15.54
N VAL A 167 31.16 0.07 14.21
CA VAL A 167 32.46 -0.20 13.57
C VAL A 167 33.50 0.86 13.93
N ALA A 168 33.10 2.14 13.98
CA ALA A 168 34.00 3.22 14.40
C ALA A 168 34.41 3.07 15.86
N ALA A 169 33.46 2.74 16.75
CA ALA A 169 33.73 2.48 18.16
C ALA A 169 34.68 1.28 18.36
N LEU A 170 34.47 0.20 17.60
CA LEU A 170 35.33 -0.99 17.64
C LEU A 170 36.76 -0.67 17.20
N ARG A 171 36.93 0.11 16.12
CA ARG A 171 38.27 0.55 15.66
C ARG A 171 38.97 1.40 16.70
N ALA A 172 38.27 2.38 17.28
CA ALA A 172 38.83 3.22 18.35
C ALA A 172 39.26 2.38 19.57
N GLY A 173 38.49 1.36 19.94
CA GLY A 173 38.85 0.44 21.01
C GLY A 173 40.10 -0.40 20.69
N ILE A 174 40.22 -0.90 19.46
CA ILE A 174 41.43 -1.63 19.01
C ILE A 174 42.66 -0.71 19.01
N ASP A 175 42.52 0.52 18.52
CA ASP A 175 43.61 1.50 18.49
C ASP A 175 44.08 1.86 19.89
N GLU A 176 43.16 2.03 20.85
CA GLU A 176 43.48 2.28 22.25
C GLU A 176 44.20 1.08 22.89
N LEU A 177 43.73 -0.15 22.66
CA LEU A 177 44.41 -1.36 23.12
C LEU A 177 45.84 -1.46 22.57
N GLN A 178 46.04 -1.13 21.29
CA GLN A 178 47.37 -1.11 20.69
C GLN A 178 48.26 0.02 21.26
N ALA A 179 47.68 1.18 21.56
CA ALA A 179 48.40 2.29 22.18
C ALA A 179 48.86 1.96 23.61
N LEU A 180 47.99 1.31 24.39
CA LEU A 180 48.33 0.80 25.73
C LEU A 180 49.45 -0.24 25.67
N ASN A 181 49.33 -1.24 24.78
CA ASN A 181 50.35 -2.28 24.62
C ASN A 181 51.72 -1.69 24.19
N ARG A 182 51.73 -0.68 23.32
CA ARG A 182 52.96 0.06 22.94
C ARG A 182 53.58 0.82 24.12
N ARG A 183 52.76 1.46 24.97
CA ARG A 183 53.25 2.15 26.18
C ARG A 183 53.91 1.17 27.15
N ASP A 184 53.30 0.01 27.37
CA ASP A 184 53.82 -1.00 28.29
C ASP A 184 55.13 -1.62 27.77
N GLY A 185 55.21 -1.93 26.47
CA GLY A 185 56.45 -2.38 25.84
C GLY A 185 57.58 -1.34 25.90
N GLY A 186 57.27 -0.05 25.75
CA GLY A 186 58.24 1.04 25.89
C GLY A 186 58.78 1.21 27.32
N ARG A 187 57.93 1.00 28.35
CA ARG A 187 58.37 0.95 29.75
C ARG A 187 59.29 -0.23 30.02
N ALA A 188 58.97 -1.42 29.51
CA ALA A 188 59.83 -2.60 29.65
C ALA A 188 61.21 -2.39 29.00
N ALA A 189 61.26 -1.77 27.82
CA ALA A 189 62.51 -1.44 27.14
C ALA A 189 63.35 -0.37 27.88
N ALA A 190 62.70 0.63 28.51
CA ALA A 190 63.39 1.63 29.32
C ALA A 190 63.98 1.04 30.61
N ALA A 191 63.33 0.03 31.21
CA ALA A 191 63.86 -0.71 32.35
C ALA A 191 65.10 -1.56 32.00
N PHE A 192 65.27 -1.92 30.72
CA PHE A 192 66.40 -2.70 30.20
C PHE A 192 67.51 -1.83 29.57
N ARG A 193 67.64 -0.55 29.93
CA ARG A 193 68.86 0.19 29.57
C ARG A 193 70.02 -0.32 30.43
N PRO A 194 71.08 -0.93 29.84
CA PRO A 194 72.25 -1.31 30.61
C PRO A 194 72.88 -0.01 31.13
N GLN A 195 73.01 0.11 32.44
CA GLN A 195 73.80 1.17 33.05
C GLN A 195 75.23 0.97 32.56
N THR A 196 75.69 1.82 31.64
CA THR A 196 77.11 1.93 31.32
C THR A 196 77.80 2.44 32.56
N THR A 197 78.24 1.51 33.41
CA THR A 197 79.17 1.77 34.50
C THR A 197 80.45 2.29 33.86
N THR A 198 80.61 3.62 33.90
CA THR A 198 81.87 4.28 33.56
C THR A 198 82.90 3.84 34.59
N SER A 199 83.60 2.74 34.30
CA SER A 199 84.74 2.26 35.09
C SER A 199 85.88 3.26 34.89
N THR A 200 86.07 4.15 35.87
CA THR A 200 87.24 5.02 35.94
C THR A 200 88.44 4.17 36.34
N VAL A 201 89.17 3.66 35.35
CA VAL A 201 90.47 2.99 35.55
C VAL A 201 91.47 4.06 36.00
N ARG A 202 91.83 4.02 37.28
CA ARG A 202 92.90 4.81 37.91
C ARG A 202 94.23 4.15 37.53
N ASP A 203 94.93 4.78 36.61
CA ASP A 203 96.31 4.46 36.23
C ASP A 203 97.25 4.95 37.33
N GLU A 204 97.74 4.03 38.17
CA GLU A 204 98.88 4.29 39.06
C GLU A 204 100.12 3.61 38.46
N GLY A 205 100.82 4.35 37.61
CA GLY A 205 102.20 4.07 37.29
C GLY A 205 103.12 4.62 38.40
N ASN A 206 103.89 3.76 39.05
CA ASN A 206 105.24 4.14 39.46
C ASN A 206 106.14 2.91 39.75
N ARG A 207 107.20 2.79 38.94
CA ARG A 207 108.49 2.12 39.20
C ARG A 207 109.55 3.24 39.25
N PRO A 208 110.74 3.07 39.83
CA PRO A 208 111.49 1.82 40.04
C PRO A 208 111.76 1.46 41.51
#